data_AF-A0A821ZR17-F1
#
_entry.id   AF-A0A821ZR17-F1
#
_cell.length_a   1.000
_cell.length_b   1.000
_cell.length_c   1.000
_cell.angle_alpha   90.00
_cell.angle_beta   90.00
_cell.angle_gamma   90.00
#
_symmetry.space_group_name_H-M   'P 1'
#
loop_
_entity.id
_entity.type
_entity.pdbx_description
1 polymer ?
#
loop_
_entity_poly.entity_id
_entity_poly.type
_entity_poly.pdbx_seq_one_letter_code
_entity_poly.pdbx_strand_id
1 'polypeptide(L)'
;QRFVSGADEKILRVFDAPKNFLENFSRITKINVDEDIARAQSLPEGANIPALGLSNKAIFDSDENQTTTIVNEENPMTVDALYKEGFFKATILSEPPLEEHLLQNTLWPEIQKLYGHGYEIIAVASNPSGSIVASSCK
;
A
#
# COMPACT_ATOMS: atom_id res chain seq x y z
N GLN A 1 -9.25 -0.58 7.28
CA GLN A 1 -9.80 0.49 6.41
C GLN A 1 -9.54 0.19 4.93
N ARG A 2 -10.49 0.52 4.04
CA ARG A 2 -10.34 0.42 2.57
C ARG A 2 -10.40 1.79 1.91
N PHE A 3 -9.67 1.93 0.81
CA PHE A 3 -9.67 3.12 -0.03
C PHE A 3 -9.94 2.72 -1.49
N VAL A 4 -10.74 3.51 -2.19
CA VAL A 4 -11.03 3.30 -3.62
C VAL A 4 -10.70 4.58 -4.37
N SER A 5 -9.96 4.42 -5.46
CA SER A 5 -9.59 5.54 -6.33
C SER A 5 -9.75 5.16 -7.80
N GLY A 6 -9.99 6.17 -8.63
CA GLY A 6 -10.02 6.07 -10.09
C GLY A 6 -9.57 7.40 -10.68
N ALA A 7 -9.10 7.38 -11.92
CA ALA A 7 -8.62 8.56 -12.65
C ALA A 7 -8.95 8.40 -14.15
N ASP A 8 -8.09 8.88 -15.04
CA ASP A 8 -8.23 8.74 -16.51
C ASP A 8 -8.23 7.26 -16.96
N GLU A 9 -7.87 6.32 -16.08
CA GLU A 9 -8.06 4.89 -16.30
C GLU A 9 -9.54 4.50 -16.17
N LYS A 10 -10.01 3.58 -17.02
CA LYS A 10 -11.38 3.02 -16.96
C LYS A 10 -11.59 2.02 -15.82
N ILE A 11 -10.72 2.06 -14.81
CA ILE A 11 -10.57 1.04 -13.77
C ILE A 11 -10.57 1.76 -12.42
N LEU A 12 -11.41 1.31 -11.49
CA LEU A 12 -11.27 1.70 -10.09
C LEU A 12 -10.35 0.71 -9.38
N ARG A 13 -9.43 1.23 -8.59
CA ARG A 13 -8.47 0.46 -7.81
C ARG A 13 -8.87 0.50 -6.34
N VAL A 14 -8.83 -0.65 -5.69
CA VAL A 14 -9.19 -0.83 -4.29
C VAL A 14 -7.93 -1.18 -3.50
N PHE A 15 -7.71 -0.47 -2.41
CA PHE A 15 -6.53 -0.59 -1.55
C PHE A 15 -6.94 -0.89 -0.10
N ASP A 16 -6.16 -1.72 0.58
CA ASP A 16 -6.29 -1.97 2.02
C ASP A 16 -5.19 -1.21 2.78
N ALA A 17 -5.55 -0.62 3.92
CA ALA A 17 -4.58 0.07 4.79
C ALA A 17 -3.58 -0.94 5.40
N PRO A 18 -2.26 -0.75 5.21
CA PRO A 18 -1.26 -1.60 5.87
C PRO A 18 -1.27 -1.42 7.39
N LYS A 19 -0.76 -2.42 8.10
CA LYS A 19 -0.60 -2.37 9.55
C LYS A 19 0.34 -1.25 9.99
N ASN A 20 1.52 -1.11 9.35
CA ASN A 20 2.48 -0.07 9.70
C ASN A 20 1.89 1.35 9.51
N PHE A 21 1.03 1.53 8.50
CA PHE A 21 0.30 2.79 8.31
C PHE A 21 -0.66 3.06 9.48
N LEU A 22 -1.52 2.09 9.85
CA LEU A 22 -2.51 2.26 10.92
C LEU A 22 -1.85 2.55 12.27
N GLU A 23 -0.77 1.83 12.60
CA GLU A 23 -0.04 2.04 13.85
C GLU A 23 0.60 3.43 13.91
N ASN A 24 1.23 3.88 12.82
CA ASN A 24 1.83 5.22 12.74
C ASN A 24 0.76 6.32 12.73
N PHE A 25 -0.34 6.12 12.01
CA PHE A 25 -1.48 7.04 12.00
C PHE A 25 -2.04 7.23 13.41
N SER A 26 -2.27 6.14 14.14
CA SER A 26 -2.69 6.17 15.54
C SER A 26 -1.69 6.91 16.42
N ARG A 27 -0.40 6.61 16.27
CA ARG A 27 0.67 7.22 17.07
C ARG A 27 0.76 8.73 16.87
N ILE A 28 0.64 9.21 15.63
CA ILE A 28 0.76 10.62 15.27
C ILE A 28 -0.52 11.39 15.62
N THR A 29 -1.69 10.87 15.23
CA THR A 29 -2.97 11.60 15.36
C THR A 29 -3.65 11.41 16.70
N LYS A 30 -3.25 10.40 17.49
CA LYS A 30 -3.92 9.96 18.72
C LYS A 30 -5.35 9.44 18.51
N ILE A 31 -5.74 9.15 17.27
CA ILE A 31 -7.03 8.52 16.94
C ILE A 31 -6.89 7.01 17.13
N ASN A 32 -7.81 6.41 17.91
CA ASN A 32 -7.82 4.96 18.12
C ASN A 32 -8.30 4.23 16.85
N VAL A 33 -7.50 3.25 16.40
CA VAL A 33 -7.77 2.39 15.24
C VAL A 33 -7.60 0.91 15.60
N ASP A 34 -7.69 0.57 16.89
CA ASP A 34 -7.45 -0.79 17.39
C ASP A 34 -8.46 -1.78 16.80
N GLU A 35 -9.71 -1.35 16.60
CA GLU A 35 -10.73 -2.14 15.91
C GLU A 35 -10.36 -2.41 14.45
N ASP A 36 -9.74 -1.45 13.75
CA ASP A 36 -9.29 -1.63 12.37
C ASP A 36 -8.11 -2.60 12.27
N ILE A 37 -7.18 -2.53 13.22
CA ILE A 37 -6.05 -3.46 13.33
C ILE A 37 -6.56 -4.86 13.68
N ALA A 38 -7.47 -4.98 14.65
CA ALA A 38 -8.00 -6.26 15.12
C ALA A 38 -8.93 -6.95 14.11
N ARG A 39 -9.71 -6.18 13.34
CA ARG A 39 -10.63 -6.69 12.32
C ARG A 39 -9.90 -7.36 11.15
N ALA A 40 -8.61 -7.11 10.99
CA ALA A 40 -7.82 -7.64 9.90
C ALA A 40 -6.64 -8.44 10.45
N GLN A 41 -6.94 -9.68 10.86
CA GLN A 41 -6.00 -10.65 11.47
C GLN A 41 -4.80 -11.03 10.58
N SER A 42 -4.74 -10.53 9.35
CA SER A 42 -3.71 -10.81 8.36
C SER A 42 -3.37 -9.56 7.53
N LEU A 43 -3.34 -8.38 8.16
CA LEU A 43 -2.90 -7.18 7.44
C LEU A 43 -1.46 -7.34 6.97
N PRO A 44 -1.15 -6.94 5.74
CA PRO A 44 0.23 -6.78 5.34
C PRO A 44 0.87 -5.64 6.14
N GLU A 45 2.17 -5.76 6.40
CA GLU A 45 2.97 -4.73 7.04
C GLU A 45 3.05 -3.49 6.15
N GLY A 46 3.16 -3.69 4.83
CA GLY A 46 3.28 -2.64 3.83
C GLY A 46 2.97 -3.10 2.42
N ALA A 47 3.39 -2.32 1.43
CA ALA A 47 3.34 -2.71 0.03
C ALA A 47 4.52 -2.17 -0.77
N ASN A 48 4.84 -2.87 -1.86
CA ASN A 48 5.86 -2.49 -2.83
C ASN A 48 5.29 -2.41 -4.25
N ILE A 49 5.83 -1.50 -5.05
CA ILE A 49 5.55 -1.42 -6.48
C ILE A 49 6.63 -2.20 -7.24
N PRO A 50 6.30 -3.26 -8.00
CA PRO A 50 7.27 -3.93 -8.86
C PRO A 50 7.71 -3.00 -10.00
N ALA A 51 8.87 -3.27 -10.60
CA ALA A 51 9.52 -2.42 -11.61
C ALA A 51 8.62 -1.96 -12.79
N LEU A 52 7.54 -2.71 -13.08
CA LEU A 52 6.59 -2.38 -14.14
C LEU A 52 5.43 -1.46 -13.68
N GLY A 53 5.35 -1.08 -12.41
CA GLY A 53 4.45 -0.04 -11.93
C GLY A 53 2.95 -0.39 -11.90
N LEU A 54 2.57 -1.65 -12.13
CA LEU A 54 1.17 -1.99 -12.44
C LEU A 54 0.25 -2.15 -11.21
N SER A 55 0.80 -2.53 -10.06
CA SER A 55 0.02 -2.90 -8.87
C SER A 55 0.88 -2.84 -7.61
N ASN A 56 0.33 -2.31 -6.52
CA ASN A 56 0.98 -2.35 -5.20
C ASN A 56 0.82 -3.76 -4.62
N LYS A 57 1.91 -4.47 -4.39
CA LYS A 57 1.91 -5.82 -3.84
C LYS A 57 2.13 -5.79 -2.32
N ALA A 58 1.28 -6.50 -1.59
CA ALA A 58 1.39 -6.68 -0.14
C ALA A 58 2.75 -7.28 0.28
N ILE A 59 3.26 -6.82 1.43
CA ILE A 59 4.43 -7.37 2.12
C ILE A 59 3.98 -7.84 3.50
N PHE A 60 4.29 -9.09 3.83
CA PHE A 60 4.01 -9.68 5.15
C PHE A 60 5.30 -9.83 5.96
N ASP A 61 5.18 -9.95 7.28
CA ASP A 61 6.31 -10.11 8.23
C ASP A 61 7.25 -11.28 7.85
N SER A 62 6.70 -12.37 7.28
CA SER A 62 7.49 -13.50 6.76
C SER A 62 8.33 -13.20 5.52
N ASP A 63 8.02 -12.11 4.81
CA ASP A 63 8.70 -11.71 3.58
C ASP A 63 9.87 -10.77 3.86
N GLU A 64 9.88 -10.05 4.99
CA GLU A 64 11.02 -9.19 5.39
C GLU A 64 12.31 -10.01 5.54
N ASN A 65 12.21 -11.25 6.04
CA ASN A 65 13.34 -12.16 6.26
C ASN A 65 13.84 -12.87 4.98
N GLN A 66 13.08 -12.85 3.87
CA GLN A 66 13.52 -13.47 2.61
C GLN A 66 14.37 -12.54 1.75
N THR A 67 14.34 -11.24 2.01
CA THR A 67 15.16 -10.25 1.29
C THR A 67 16.61 -10.19 1.78
N THR A 68 16.97 -10.94 2.82
CA THR A 68 18.29 -10.88 3.49
C THR A 68 19.21 -12.08 3.24
N THR A 69 18.85 -13.09 2.43
CA THR A 69 19.71 -14.30 2.34
C THR A 69 19.78 -14.93 0.95
N ILE A 70 20.40 -14.23 0.00
CA ILE A 70 21.26 -14.89 -1.01
C ILE A 70 22.51 -14.03 -1.17
N VAL A 71 23.42 -14.09 -0.19
CA VAL A 71 24.81 -13.68 -0.39
C VAL A 71 25.56 -14.93 -0.86
N ASN A 72 25.65 -15.10 -2.19
CA ASN A 72 26.73 -15.88 -2.77
C ASN A 72 27.91 -14.92 -2.92
N GLU A 73 28.97 -15.14 -2.15
CA GLU A 73 30.14 -14.27 -1.94
C GLU A 73 31.06 -14.06 -3.17
N GLU A 74 30.63 -14.29 -4.41
CA GLU A 74 31.55 -14.32 -5.56
C GLU A 74 31.13 -13.50 -6.79
N ASN A 75 30.46 -12.34 -6.64
CA ASN A 75 30.32 -11.45 -7.79
C ASN A 75 30.29 -9.95 -7.40
N PRO A 76 31.06 -9.07 -8.10
CA PRO A 76 31.12 -7.65 -7.79
C PRO A 76 29.83 -6.96 -8.27
N MET A 77 29.13 -6.31 -7.34
CA MET A 77 28.01 -5.38 -7.54
C MET A 77 27.01 -5.79 -8.64
N THR A 78 26.13 -6.74 -8.30
CA THR A 78 24.90 -6.93 -9.08
C THR A 78 24.03 -5.68 -8.96
N VAL A 79 23.56 -5.18 -10.10
CA VAL A 79 22.53 -4.13 -10.25
C VAL A 79 21.35 -4.23 -9.27
N ASP A 80 21.09 -5.43 -8.74
CA ASP A 80 20.10 -5.74 -7.70
C ASP A 80 20.28 -4.96 -6.39
N ALA A 81 21.51 -4.55 -6.03
CA ALA A 81 21.76 -3.75 -4.83
C ALA A 81 21.30 -2.28 -4.98
N LEU A 82 21.26 -1.75 -6.21
CA LEU A 82 20.78 -0.39 -6.50
C LEU A 82 19.25 -0.31 -6.54
N TYR A 83 18.57 -1.44 -6.79
CA TYR A 83 17.11 -1.51 -6.70
C TYR A 83 16.59 -1.61 -5.25
N LYS A 84 17.46 -1.86 -4.27
CA LYS A 84 17.07 -2.01 -2.85
C LYS A 84 16.58 -0.73 -2.16
N GLU A 85 16.81 0.45 -2.75
CA GLU A 85 16.44 1.74 -2.15
C GLU A 85 14.94 2.09 -2.24
N GLY A 86 14.13 1.26 -2.90
CA GLY A 86 12.68 1.51 -3.09
C GLY A 86 11.74 0.52 -2.39
N PHE A 87 12.26 -0.34 -1.49
CA PHE A 87 11.45 -1.34 -0.82
C PHE A 87 10.93 -0.82 0.53
N PHE A 88 9.65 -1.10 0.78
CA PHE A 88 8.98 -0.91 2.06
C PHE A 88 9.84 -1.46 3.19
N LYS A 89 10.03 -0.62 4.19
CA LYS A 89 10.66 -0.98 5.46
C LYS A 89 9.80 -0.48 6.59
N ALA A 90 9.30 -1.39 7.41
CA ALA A 90 8.50 -1.03 8.58
C ALA A 90 9.26 0.01 9.43
N THR A 91 8.61 1.16 9.64
CA THR A 91 9.20 2.29 10.36
C THR A 91 8.24 2.75 11.44
N ILE A 92 8.78 3.18 12.58
CA ILE A 92 8.00 3.72 13.70
C ILE A 92 8.13 5.24 13.65
N LEU A 93 7.03 5.93 13.37
CA LEU A 93 6.97 7.39 13.24
C LEU A 93 6.33 8.03 14.47
N SER A 94 7.01 8.97 15.12
CA SER A 94 6.49 9.77 16.24
C SER A 94 5.95 11.14 15.81
N GLU A 95 6.24 11.56 14.58
CA GLU A 95 5.87 12.85 14.00
C GLU A 95 5.50 12.67 12.51
N PRO A 96 4.90 13.67 11.85
CA PRO A 96 4.55 13.58 10.44
C PRO A 96 5.76 13.16 9.57
N PRO A 97 5.60 12.19 8.66
CA PRO A 97 6.69 11.68 7.85
C PRO A 97 7.26 12.72 6.88
N LEU A 98 8.57 12.61 6.63
CA LEU A 98 9.23 13.27 5.52
C LEU A 98 8.74 12.74 4.16
N GLU A 99 8.96 13.51 3.09
CA GLU A 99 8.59 13.14 1.71
C GLU A 99 9.13 11.77 1.29
N GLU A 100 10.39 11.47 1.64
CA GLU A 100 11.01 10.18 1.36
C GLU A 100 10.23 9.00 1.97
N HIS A 101 9.83 9.14 3.25
CA HIS A 101 9.02 8.12 3.93
C HIS A 101 7.63 7.98 3.32
N LEU A 102 7.03 9.08 2.84
CA LEU A 102 5.74 9.03 2.15
C LEU A 102 5.85 8.21 0.85
N LEU A 103 6.88 8.45 0.04
CA LEU A 103 7.06 7.76 -1.23
C LEU A 103 7.34 6.26 -1.08
N GLN A 104 8.10 5.87 -0.05
CA GLN A 104 8.56 4.48 0.11
C GLN A 104 7.66 3.64 1.03
N ASN A 105 7.24 4.19 2.17
CA ASN A 105 6.64 3.40 3.26
C ASN A 105 5.12 3.56 3.40
N THR A 106 4.50 4.44 2.61
CA THR A 106 3.04 4.69 2.70
C THR A 106 2.23 4.14 1.53
N LEU A 107 2.81 3.25 0.74
CA LEU A 107 2.07 2.49 -0.27
C LEU A 107 1.08 1.54 0.39
N TRP A 108 -0.16 1.56 -0.11
CA TRP A 108 -1.20 0.62 0.31
C TRP A 108 -1.30 -0.53 -0.68
N PRO A 109 -1.37 -1.79 -0.23
CA PRO A 109 -1.57 -2.94 -1.11
C PRO A 109 -2.86 -2.80 -1.92
N GLU A 110 -2.76 -3.03 -3.22
CA GLU A 110 -3.91 -3.08 -4.11
C GLU A 110 -4.54 -4.47 -4.04
N ILE A 111 -5.80 -4.54 -3.62
CA ILE A 111 -6.52 -5.81 -3.41
C ILE A 111 -7.45 -6.15 -4.56
N GLN A 112 -7.92 -5.15 -5.32
CA GLN A 112 -8.88 -5.38 -6.40
C GLN A 112 -8.87 -4.28 -7.44
N LYS A 113 -9.17 -4.68 -8.68
CA LYS A 113 -9.51 -3.79 -9.79
C LYS A 113 -10.97 -3.99 -10.17
N LEU A 114 -11.72 -2.90 -10.28
CA LEU A 114 -13.13 -2.89 -10.70
C LEU A 114 -13.23 -2.37 -12.13
N TYR A 115 -13.74 -3.22 -13.01
CA TYR A 115 -13.98 -2.94 -14.42
C TYR A 115 -15.47 -2.77 -14.66
N GLY A 116 -15.85 -1.90 -15.60
CA GLY A 116 -17.25 -1.74 -15.98
C GLY A 116 -17.57 -0.46 -16.74
N HIS A 117 -16.71 0.54 -16.68
CA HIS A 117 -16.90 1.80 -17.41
C HIS A 117 -16.31 1.73 -18.82
N GLY A 118 -17.05 2.25 -19.80
CA GLY A 118 -16.60 2.37 -21.19
C GLY A 118 -15.70 3.58 -21.44
N TYR A 119 -15.73 4.54 -20.51
CA TYR A 119 -15.03 5.82 -20.56
C TYR A 119 -14.29 6.13 -19.25
N GLU A 120 -13.60 7.26 -19.21
CA GLU A 120 -12.84 7.76 -18.07
C GLU A 120 -13.74 7.98 -16.86
N ILE A 121 -13.25 7.64 -15.67
CA ILE A 121 -13.96 7.87 -14.41
C ILE A 121 -13.93 9.36 -14.10
N ILE A 122 -15.10 9.95 -13.85
CA ILE A 122 -15.22 11.37 -13.49
C ILE A 122 -15.41 11.57 -11.98
N ALA A 123 -16.04 10.60 -11.30
CA ALA A 123 -16.29 10.66 -9.87
C ALA A 123 -16.46 9.27 -9.28
N VAL A 124 -16.08 9.13 -8.01
CA VAL A 124 -16.31 7.97 -7.16
C VAL A 124 -16.72 8.43 -5.76
N ALA A 125 -17.67 7.72 -5.15
CA ALA A 125 -18.10 7.94 -3.77
C ALA A 125 -18.41 6.61 -3.09
N SER A 126 -18.25 6.57 -1.77
CA SER A 126 -18.71 5.45 -0.93
C SER A 126 -19.80 5.90 0.02
N ASN A 127 -20.63 4.95 0.45
CA ASN A 127 -21.57 5.22 1.53
C ASN A 127 -20.85 5.26 2.91
N PRO A 128 -21.43 5.90 3.94
CA PRO A 128 -20.77 6.04 5.25
C PRO A 128 -20.39 4.72 5.93
N SER A 129 -21.12 3.63 5.66
CA SER A 129 -20.81 2.30 6.21
C SER A 129 -19.74 1.54 5.41
N GLY A 130 -19.26 2.09 4.28
CA GLY A 130 -18.23 1.48 3.43
C GLY A 130 -18.64 0.18 2.73
N SER A 131 -19.95 -0.09 2.62
CA SER A 131 -20.48 -1.32 2.02
C SER A 131 -20.78 -1.18 0.52
N ILE A 132 -20.92 0.04 0.02
CA ILE A 132 -21.28 0.33 -1.37
C ILE A 132 -20.37 1.43 -1.90
N VAL A 133 -19.96 1.27 -3.17
CA VAL A 133 -19.25 2.28 -3.95
C VAL A 133 -20.09 2.61 -5.18
N ALA A 134 -20.24 3.90 -5.46
CA ALA A 134 -20.86 4.43 -6.68
C ALA A 134 -19.80 5.16 -7.50
N SER A 135 -19.83 4.98 -8.82
CA SER A 135 -18.92 5.65 -9.74
C SER A 135 -19.66 6.09 -11.00
N SER A 136 -19.21 7.20 -11.60
CA SER A 136 -19.71 7.69 -12.88
C SER A 136 -18.55 7.87 -13.87
N CYS A 137 -18.85 7.67 -15.15
CA CYS A 137 -17.95 7.94 -16.26
C CYS A 137 -18.56 8.98 -17.21
N LYS A 138 -17.71 9.50 -18.09
CA LYS A 138 -18.11 10.40 -19.18
C LYS A 138 -19.03 9.73 -20.20
#